data_AF-A0A1V4HK40-F1
#
_entry.id   AF-A0A1V4HK40-F1
#
_cell.length_a   1.000
_cell.length_b   1.000
_cell.length_c   1.000
_cell.angle_alpha   90.00
_cell.angle_beta   90.00
_cell.angle_gamma   90.00
#
_symmetry.space_group_name_H-M   'P 1'
#
loop_
_entity.id
_entity.type
_entity.pdbx_description
1 polymer ?
#
loop_
_entity_poly.entity_id
_entity_poly.type
_entity_poly.pdbx_seq_one_letter_code
_entity_poly.pdbx_strand_id
1 'polypeptide(L)'
;MRATLYYRGSISSCNYDCPYCPFSKNKDNAQTLAKDRLQVGTFVNWVKDQEQEGYRLSLFFNPYGEGLTHRWYREAMIELSHMDHVDKVAIQTNLSAKLDWTDDLNPRKAAFWASYHPGQTEEAKFLQQCLALHKRAIPFSVGSVGVRSAFAALSSLRRVLPADVYMWVNAFKDHKNYYTADDIDFLTRLDPHFNRNAVDYQSFGRDCLAGEDVFYVQGAGQVKRCYKDRSVIGHLYRDGLTALSAKRACRMSICDCYIGYIHMPELELQNIYGSQLLERIAGDER
;
A
#
# COMPACT_ATOMS: atom_id res chain seq x y z
N MET A 1 -0.54 5.06 -22.36
CA MET A 1 -1.44 5.31 -21.20
C MET A 1 -0.61 5.40 -19.93
N ARG A 2 -1.01 6.20 -18.93
CA ARG A 2 -0.46 6.13 -17.56
C ARG A 2 -1.44 5.36 -16.69
N ALA A 3 -0.99 4.40 -15.90
CA ALA A 3 -1.87 3.61 -15.05
C ALA A 3 -1.23 3.24 -13.71
N THR A 4 -2.06 3.16 -12.67
CA THR A 4 -1.72 2.66 -11.34
C THR A 4 -2.36 1.29 -11.12
N LEU A 5 -1.56 0.29 -10.75
CA LEU A 5 -2.03 -1.07 -10.52
C LEU A 5 -1.75 -1.46 -9.06
N TYR A 6 -2.82 -1.67 -8.30
CA TYR A 6 -2.76 -2.40 -7.04
C TYR A 6 -2.79 -3.89 -7.35
N TYR A 7 -1.79 -4.63 -6.90
CA TYR A 7 -1.69 -6.06 -7.15
C TYR A 7 -1.77 -6.86 -5.85
N ARG A 8 -2.66 -7.86 -5.85
CA ARG A 8 -2.82 -8.82 -4.75
C ARG A 8 -2.79 -10.25 -5.27
N GLY A 9 -1.75 -11.00 -4.91
CA GLY A 9 -1.62 -12.43 -5.16
C GLY A 9 -2.57 -13.29 -4.30
N SER A 10 -2.30 -14.60 -4.28
CA SER A 10 -3.06 -15.59 -3.51
C SER A 10 -2.57 -15.75 -2.07
N ILE A 11 -1.42 -15.19 -1.68
CA ILE A 11 -0.96 -15.31 -0.29
C ILE A 11 -1.93 -14.65 0.68
N SER A 12 -2.13 -15.32 1.81
CA SER A 12 -2.91 -14.84 2.93
C SER A 12 -2.20 -15.00 4.27
N SER A 13 -1.07 -15.72 4.29
CA SER A 13 -0.29 -15.98 5.49
C SER A 13 0.61 -14.82 5.87
N CYS A 14 0.68 -14.56 7.18
CA CYS A 14 1.50 -13.52 7.77
C CYS A 14 2.32 -14.12 8.92
N ASN A 15 3.50 -13.57 9.16
CA ASN A 15 4.34 -13.94 10.31
C ASN A 15 3.96 -13.20 11.61
N TYR A 16 2.93 -12.35 11.58
CA TYR A 16 2.33 -11.68 12.74
C TYR A 16 0.89 -12.17 12.95
N ASP A 17 0.44 -12.22 14.21
CA ASP A 17 -0.88 -12.66 14.66
C ASP A 17 -1.77 -11.52 15.21
N CYS A 18 -1.65 -10.32 14.62
CA CYS A 18 -2.32 -9.09 15.09
C CYS A 18 -3.82 -9.30 15.37
N PRO A 19 -4.35 -8.93 16.55
CA PRO A 19 -5.74 -9.22 16.94
C PRO A 19 -6.79 -8.43 16.15
N TYR A 20 -6.42 -7.26 15.64
CA TYR A 20 -7.27 -6.40 14.80
C TYR A 20 -7.15 -6.72 13.29
N CYS A 21 -6.23 -7.60 12.90
CA CYS A 21 -6.03 -7.94 11.50
C CYS A 21 -6.94 -9.12 11.12
N PRO A 22 -7.79 -9.00 10.08
CA PRO A 22 -8.63 -10.11 9.64
C PRO A 22 -7.84 -11.23 8.94
N PHE A 23 -6.56 -11.04 8.63
CA PHE A 23 -5.73 -11.95 7.82
C PHE A 23 -4.68 -12.72 8.64
N SER A 24 -4.44 -12.33 9.89
CA SER A 24 -3.29 -12.79 10.70
C SER A 24 -3.35 -14.24 11.19
N LYS A 25 -4.33 -15.04 10.73
CA LYS A 25 -4.62 -16.40 11.23
C LYS A 25 -4.36 -17.51 10.23
N ASN A 26 -3.94 -17.18 9.01
CA ASN A 26 -3.81 -18.15 7.94
C ASN A 26 -2.37 -18.67 7.79
N LYS A 27 -2.23 -19.98 7.59
CA LYS A 27 -1.00 -20.60 7.10
C LYS A 27 -1.25 -21.12 5.70
N ASP A 28 -0.55 -20.58 4.72
CA ASP A 28 -0.69 -21.02 3.33
C ASP A 28 0.03 -22.36 3.14
N ASN A 29 -0.64 -23.29 2.45
CA ASN A 29 -0.03 -24.57 2.09
C ASN A 29 0.90 -24.42 0.87
N ALA A 30 1.68 -25.46 0.58
CA ALA A 30 2.63 -25.47 -0.54
C ALA A 30 1.94 -25.18 -1.89
N GLN A 31 0.71 -25.67 -2.11
CA GLN A 31 -0.02 -25.38 -3.34
C GLN A 31 -0.37 -23.89 -3.48
N THR A 32 -0.77 -23.25 -2.39
CA THR A 32 -1.11 -21.82 -2.37
C THR A 32 0.12 -20.96 -2.62
N LEU A 33 1.25 -21.29 -2.00
CA LEU A 33 2.52 -20.60 -2.22
C LEU A 33 3.03 -20.77 -3.67
N ALA A 34 2.92 -21.99 -4.23
CA ALA A 34 3.28 -22.24 -5.63
C ALA A 34 2.38 -21.45 -6.60
N LYS A 35 1.07 -21.39 -6.31
CA LYS A 35 0.11 -20.58 -7.07
C LYS A 35 0.43 -19.10 -7.00
N ASP A 36 0.70 -18.57 -5.80
CA ASP A 36 1.05 -17.16 -5.63
C ASP A 36 2.34 -16.79 -6.37
N ARG A 37 3.37 -17.63 -6.25
CA ARG A 37 4.63 -17.45 -7.00
C ARG A 37 4.38 -17.39 -8.50
N LEU A 38 3.56 -18.30 -9.05
CA LEU A 38 3.20 -18.28 -10.46
C LEU A 38 2.48 -16.98 -10.84
N GLN A 39 1.50 -16.55 -10.03
CA GLN A 39 0.73 -15.34 -10.28
C GLN A 39 1.59 -14.09 -10.27
N VAL A 40 2.53 -13.96 -9.31
CA VAL A 40 3.48 -12.83 -9.26
C VAL A 40 4.36 -12.84 -10.50
N GLY A 41 4.89 -13.99 -10.90
CA GLY A 41 5.67 -14.11 -12.13
C GLY A 41 4.88 -13.76 -13.39
N THR A 42 3.63 -14.21 -13.50
CA THR A 42 2.73 -13.83 -14.60
C THR A 42 2.49 -12.33 -14.64
N PHE A 43 2.31 -11.68 -13.48
CA PHE A 43 2.13 -10.24 -13.41
C PHE A 43 3.37 -9.47 -13.84
N VAL A 44 4.56 -9.86 -13.37
CA VAL A 44 5.83 -9.23 -13.77
C VAL A 44 6.06 -9.36 -15.28
N ASN A 45 5.83 -10.56 -15.84
CA ASN A 45 5.92 -10.78 -17.28
C ASN A 45 4.93 -9.91 -18.05
N TRP A 46 3.67 -9.84 -17.59
CA TRP A 46 2.69 -8.96 -18.21
C TRP A 46 3.13 -7.50 -18.17
N VAL A 47 3.65 -7.01 -17.03
CA VAL A 47 4.17 -5.64 -16.90
C VAL A 47 5.29 -5.38 -17.90
N LYS A 48 6.24 -6.32 -18.04
CA LYS A 48 7.35 -6.22 -18.99
C LYS A 48 6.85 -6.03 -20.42
N ASP A 49 5.84 -6.78 -20.83
CA ASP A 49 5.28 -6.70 -22.18
C ASP A 49 4.60 -5.34 -22.47
N GLN A 50 4.23 -4.57 -21.44
CA GLN A 50 3.57 -3.27 -21.61
C GLN A 50 4.50 -2.15 -22.12
N GLU A 51 5.82 -2.39 -22.15
CA GLU A 51 6.76 -1.45 -22.78
C GLU A 51 6.41 -1.23 -24.26
N GLN A 52 6.06 -2.31 -24.96
CA GLN A 52 5.72 -2.28 -26.38
C GLN A 52 4.42 -1.49 -26.66
N GLU A 53 3.52 -1.44 -25.68
CA GLU A 53 2.27 -0.68 -25.73
C GLU A 53 2.47 0.81 -25.36
N GLY A 54 3.70 1.22 -24.99
CA GLY A 54 4.01 2.59 -24.59
C GLY A 54 3.30 3.02 -23.30
N TYR A 55 2.99 2.08 -22.41
CA TYR A 55 2.38 2.40 -21.12
C TYR A 55 3.41 2.92 -20.12
N ARG A 56 2.94 3.68 -19.13
CA ARG A 56 3.72 4.13 -17.97
C ARG A 56 3.00 3.65 -16.71
N LEU A 57 3.69 2.88 -15.88
CA LEU A 57 3.03 2.09 -14.83
C LEU A 57 3.54 2.44 -13.44
N SER A 58 2.62 2.62 -12.50
CA SER A 58 2.89 2.70 -11.06
C SER A 58 2.27 1.49 -10.37
N LEU A 59 3.05 0.75 -9.60
CA LEU A 59 2.69 -0.58 -9.11
C LEU A 59 2.70 -0.59 -7.58
N PHE A 60 1.66 -1.16 -6.97
CA PHE A 60 1.56 -1.30 -5.52
C PHE A 60 1.16 -2.71 -5.11
N PHE A 61 2.09 -3.44 -4.50
CA PHE A 61 1.82 -4.75 -3.92
C PHE A 61 1.14 -4.59 -2.55
N ASN A 62 -0.07 -5.12 -2.41
CA ASN A 62 -0.83 -5.09 -1.15
C ASN A 62 -1.38 -6.47 -0.76
N PRO A 63 -0.51 -7.46 -0.50
CA PRO A 63 -0.92 -8.82 -0.14
C PRO A 63 -1.82 -8.85 1.10
N TYR A 64 -2.64 -9.91 1.24
CA TYR A 64 -3.34 -10.15 2.52
C TYR A 64 -2.38 -10.64 3.61
N GLY A 65 -1.29 -11.28 3.20
CA GLY A 65 -0.20 -11.74 4.05
C GLY A 65 1.03 -10.83 4.03
N GLU A 66 2.16 -11.34 4.55
CA GLU A 66 3.44 -10.63 4.48
C GLU A 66 4.25 -11.08 3.25
N GLY A 67 4.10 -10.35 2.15
CA GLY A 67 4.72 -10.70 0.87
C GLY A 67 6.25 -10.79 0.91
N LEU A 68 6.92 -9.90 1.65
CA LEU A 68 8.39 -9.84 1.64
C LEU A 68 9.05 -11.01 2.37
N THR A 69 8.30 -11.85 3.09
CA THR A 69 8.86 -13.12 3.60
C THR A 69 9.16 -14.09 2.46
N HIS A 70 8.52 -13.93 1.30
CA HIS A 70 8.69 -14.78 0.14
C HIS A 70 9.62 -14.17 -0.91
N ARG A 71 10.56 -14.97 -1.43
CA ARG A 71 11.60 -14.48 -2.36
C ARG A 71 11.05 -13.88 -3.64
N TRP A 72 9.94 -14.38 -4.16
CA TRP A 72 9.41 -13.96 -5.46
C TRP A 72 8.81 -12.55 -5.43
N TYR A 73 8.37 -12.04 -4.28
CA TYR A 73 8.01 -10.61 -4.15
C TYR A 73 9.25 -9.72 -4.19
N ARG A 74 10.34 -10.14 -3.56
CA ARG A 74 11.62 -9.41 -3.57
C ARG A 74 12.22 -9.36 -4.98
N GLU A 75 12.29 -10.52 -5.64
CA GLU A 75 12.70 -10.66 -7.04
C GLU A 75 11.83 -9.77 -7.95
N ALA A 76 10.50 -9.80 -7.79
CA ALA A 76 9.60 -8.96 -8.55
C ALA A 76 9.85 -7.45 -8.34
N MET A 77 10.04 -7.00 -7.10
CA MET A 77 10.35 -5.59 -6.83
C MET A 77 11.66 -5.15 -7.46
N ILE A 78 12.71 -5.97 -7.39
CA ILE A 78 14.00 -5.70 -8.04
C ILE A 78 13.77 -5.51 -9.54
N GLU A 79 13.20 -6.52 -10.21
CA GLU A 79 13.01 -6.50 -11.66
C GLU A 79 12.17 -5.30 -12.12
N LEU A 80 11.02 -5.08 -11.48
CA LEU A 80 10.10 -3.98 -11.80
C LEU A 80 10.74 -2.61 -11.57
N SER A 81 11.59 -2.45 -10.56
CA SER A 81 12.24 -1.16 -10.27
C SER A 81 13.27 -0.74 -11.33
N HIS A 82 13.73 -1.66 -12.18
CA HIS A 82 14.68 -1.38 -13.25
C HIS A 82 14.04 -1.23 -14.63
N MET A 83 12.74 -1.52 -14.78
CA MET A 83 12.02 -1.34 -16.05
C MET A 83 11.82 0.14 -16.36
N ASP A 84 12.16 0.59 -17.57
CA ASP A 84 12.14 2.01 -17.95
C ASP A 84 10.74 2.63 -17.90
N HIS A 85 9.72 1.86 -18.28
CA HIS A 85 8.31 2.25 -18.30
C HIS A 85 7.60 2.13 -16.95
N VAL A 86 8.26 1.60 -15.92
CA VAL A 86 7.74 1.61 -14.55
C VAL A 86 8.20 2.90 -13.86
N ASP A 87 7.25 3.72 -13.44
CA ASP A 87 7.45 4.97 -12.70
C ASP A 87 7.69 4.73 -11.21
N LYS A 88 6.99 3.73 -10.63
CA LYS A 88 7.01 3.42 -9.20
C LYS A 88 6.68 1.94 -8.98
N VAL A 89 7.37 1.30 -8.05
CA VAL A 89 6.99 0.02 -7.46
C VAL A 89 7.05 0.12 -5.95
N ALA A 90 5.93 -0.11 -5.28
CA ALA A 90 5.83 -0.05 -3.83
C ALA A 90 5.18 -1.31 -3.27
N ILE A 91 5.43 -1.60 -1.99
CA ILE A 91 4.82 -2.72 -1.28
C ILE A 91 4.39 -2.31 0.12
N GLN A 92 3.21 -2.79 0.54
CA GLN A 92 2.81 -2.80 1.94
C GLN A 92 3.46 -3.98 2.66
N THR A 93 4.14 -3.69 3.76
CA THR A 93 4.86 -4.69 4.55
C THR A 93 4.84 -4.35 6.04
N ASN A 94 4.97 -5.36 6.89
CA ASN A 94 5.27 -5.22 8.32
C ASN A 94 6.78 -5.03 8.60
N LEU A 95 7.59 -5.00 7.54
CA LEU A 95 9.04 -4.76 7.51
C LEU A 95 9.86 -5.80 8.31
N SER A 96 9.34 -7.01 8.47
CA SER A 96 10.01 -8.08 9.23
C SER A 96 11.04 -8.89 8.45
N ALA A 97 11.01 -8.83 7.11
CA ALA A 97 11.95 -9.53 6.25
C ALA A 97 13.36 -8.94 6.36
N LYS A 98 14.38 -9.75 6.02
CA LYS A 98 15.75 -9.22 5.82
C LYS A 98 15.75 -8.23 4.65
N LEU A 99 16.62 -7.23 4.73
CA LEU A 99 16.73 -6.14 3.74
C LEU A 99 18.05 -6.16 2.94
N ASP A 100 18.83 -7.23 3.02
CA ASP A 100 20.08 -7.41 2.25
C ASP A 100 19.86 -7.32 0.73
N TRP A 101 18.72 -7.81 0.24
CA TRP A 101 18.31 -7.70 -1.17
C TRP A 101 17.99 -6.28 -1.65
N THR A 102 17.83 -5.31 -0.73
CA THR A 102 17.45 -3.95 -1.12
C THR A 102 18.58 -3.18 -1.79
N ASP A 103 19.82 -3.68 -1.69
CA ASP A 103 20.99 -3.16 -2.41
C ASP A 103 20.84 -3.34 -3.94
N ASP A 104 19.98 -4.26 -4.39
CA ASP A 104 19.71 -4.50 -5.81
C ASP A 104 18.55 -3.66 -6.37
N LEU A 105 17.83 -2.89 -5.54
CA LEU A 105 16.72 -2.06 -5.97
C LEU A 105 17.19 -0.78 -6.66
N ASN A 106 16.38 -0.25 -7.57
CA ASN A 106 16.49 1.15 -7.97
C ASN A 106 15.81 2.05 -6.91
N PRO A 107 16.57 2.79 -6.08
CA PRO A 107 15.99 3.55 -4.97
C PRO A 107 15.13 4.74 -5.42
N ARG A 108 15.20 5.14 -6.70
CA ARG A 108 14.33 6.20 -7.25
C ARG A 108 12.93 5.71 -7.59
N LYS A 109 12.78 4.41 -7.84
CA LYS A 109 11.53 3.79 -8.31
C LYS A 109 10.92 2.86 -7.27
N ALA A 110 11.71 2.27 -6.38
CA ALA A 110 11.22 1.41 -5.31
C ALA A 110 10.83 2.21 -4.06
N ALA A 111 9.75 1.82 -3.38
CA ALA A 111 9.38 2.39 -2.09
C ALA A 111 8.68 1.37 -1.17
N PHE A 112 8.66 1.65 0.14
CA PHE A 112 8.03 0.78 1.14
C PHE A 112 6.95 1.51 1.92
N TRP A 113 5.79 0.88 2.04
CA TRP A 113 4.76 1.27 3.00
C TRP A 113 4.89 0.35 4.21
N ALA A 114 5.62 0.80 5.24
CA ALA A 114 5.94 -0.01 6.42
C ALA A 114 4.91 0.18 7.54
N SER A 115 4.33 -0.93 8.00
CA SER A 115 3.35 -0.95 9.08
C SER A 115 3.99 -1.45 10.38
N TYR A 116 4.07 -0.59 11.39
CA TYR A 116 4.47 -0.94 12.74
C TYR A 116 3.30 -1.55 13.51
N HIS A 117 3.53 -2.71 14.12
CA HIS A 117 2.53 -3.44 14.89
C HIS A 117 3.04 -3.60 16.34
N PRO A 118 2.70 -2.67 17.26
CA PRO A 118 3.06 -2.81 18.66
C PRO A 118 2.60 -4.15 19.23
N GLY A 119 3.47 -4.84 19.94
CA GLY A 119 3.21 -6.18 20.50
C GLY A 119 3.51 -7.36 19.57
N GLN A 120 3.80 -7.12 18.28
CA GLN A 120 4.22 -8.16 17.33
C GLN A 120 5.72 -8.14 17.03
N THR A 121 6.36 -7.01 17.31
CA THR A 121 7.80 -6.81 17.17
C THR A 121 8.28 -5.81 18.21
N GLU A 122 9.55 -5.94 18.60
CA GLU A 122 10.22 -4.96 19.44
C GLU A 122 10.45 -3.66 18.65
N GLU A 123 10.22 -2.50 19.29
CA GLU A 123 10.42 -1.18 18.67
C GLU A 123 11.84 -1.04 18.11
N ALA A 124 12.86 -1.43 18.88
CA ALA A 124 14.26 -1.36 18.45
C ALA A 124 14.52 -2.18 17.18
N LYS A 125 13.93 -3.36 17.05
CA LYS A 125 14.08 -4.21 15.86
C LYS A 125 13.41 -3.60 14.64
N PHE A 126 12.21 -3.04 14.80
CA PHE A 126 11.52 -2.35 13.70
C PHE A 126 12.27 -1.08 13.27
N LEU A 127 12.76 -0.30 14.24
CA LEU A 127 13.57 0.90 13.99
C LEU A 127 14.87 0.56 13.24
N GLN A 128 15.54 -0.53 13.60
CA GLN A 128 16.74 -0.98 12.88
C GLN A 128 16.46 -1.22 11.38
N GLN A 129 15.31 -1.79 11.04
CA GLN A 129 14.90 -1.99 9.64
C GLN A 129 14.63 -0.64 8.95
N CYS A 130 13.95 0.28 9.63
CA CYS A 130 13.71 1.64 9.12
C CYS A 130 15.04 2.37 8.84
N LEU A 131 16.00 2.32 9.77
CA LEU A 131 17.32 2.92 9.61
C LEU A 131 18.12 2.26 8.50
N ALA A 132 17.94 0.96 8.26
CA ALA A 132 18.58 0.25 7.16
C ALA A 132 18.07 0.70 5.78
N LEU A 133 16.77 0.98 5.63
CA LEU A 133 16.20 1.58 4.42
C LEU A 133 16.66 3.04 4.27
N HIS A 134 16.61 3.81 5.35
CA HIS A 134 17.01 5.23 5.38
C HIS A 134 18.46 5.41 4.95
N LYS A 135 19.39 4.60 5.48
CA LYS A 135 20.81 4.61 5.10
C LYS A 135 21.03 4.34 3.60
N ARG A 136 20.14 3.58 2.96
CA ARG A 136 20.20 3.27 1.52
C ARG A 136 19.49 4.30 0.65
N ALA A 137 18.95 5.36 1.25
CA ALA A 137 18.13 6.37 0.59
C ALA A 137 16.95 5.76 -0.19
N ILE A 138 16.40 4.65 0.31
CA ILE A 138 15.20 4.02 -0.25
C ILE A 138 13.99 4.70 0.39
N PRO A 139 13.06 5.29 -0.38
CA PRO A 139 11.86 5.92 0.16
C PRO A 139 10.98 4.93 0.93
N PHE A 140 10.51 5.34 2.10
CA PHE A 140 9.52 4.58 2.85
C PHE A 140 8.69 5.48 3.75
N SER A 141 7.44 5.07 3.99
CA SER A 141 6.58 5.61 5.03
C SER A 141 6.45 4.62 6.18
N VAL A 142 6.19 5.14 7.38
CA VAL A 142 5.98 4.33 8.58
C VAL A 142 4.61 4.64 9.15
N GLY A 143 3.89 3.65 9.62
CA GLY A 143 2.69 3.95 10.40
C GLY A 143 2.04 2.77 11.06
N SER A 144 0.93 3.01 11.73
CA SER A 144 0.20 1.99 12.47
C SER A 144 -1.29 2.29 12.52
N VAL A 145 -2.07 1.34 13.05
CA VAL A 145 -3.49 1.57 13.37
C VAL A 145 -3.56 2.40 14.65
N GLY A 146 -4.32 3.49 14.62
CA GLY A 146 -4.52 4.42 15.73
C GLY A 146 -5.43 3.88 16.84
N VAL A 147 -5.22 2.66 17.30
CA VAL A 147 -5.88 2.17 18.52
C VAL A 147 -5.24 2.80 19.75
N ARG A 148 -6.01 3.15 20.79
CA ARG A 148 -5.50 3.81 22.00
C ARG A 148 -4.36 3.04 22.68
N SER A 149 -4.40 1.72 22.66
CA SER A 149 -3.32 0.87 23.18
C SER A 149 -1.98 1.05 22.46
N ALA A 150 -1.98 1.59 21.24
CA ALA A 150 -0.76 1.86 20.46
C ALA A 150 -0.19 3.27 20.70
N PHE A 151 -0.91 4.19 21.35
CA PHE A 151 -0.51 5.61 21.41
C PHE A 151 0.87 5.83 22.02
N ALA A 152 1.16 5.16 23.15
CA ALA A 152 2.47 5.25 23.81
C ALA A 152 3.60 4.76 22.89
N ALA A 153 3.39 3.65 22.18
CA ALA A 153 4.36 3.09 21.24
C ALA A 153 4.56 4.00 20.01
N LEU A 154 3.48 4.62 19.50
CA LEU A 154 3.58 5.56 18.37
C LEU A 154 4.35 6.82 18.77
N SER A 155 4.10 7.36 19.96
CA SER A 155 4.87 8.50 20.48
C SER A 155 6.34 8.14 20.67
N SER A 156 6.64 6.94 21.18
CA SER A 156 8.01 6.46 21.33
C SER A 156 8.72 6.35 19.97
N LEU A 157 8.11 5.65 19.02
CA LEU A 157 8.65 5.49 17.68
C LEU A 157 8.92 6.83 17.00
N ARG A 158 7.97 7.78 17.04
CA ARG A 158 8.15 9.11 16.40
C ARG A 158 9.36 9.87 16.97
N ARG A 159 9.67 9.73 18.27
CA ARG A 159 10.84 10.40 18.90
C ARG A 159 12.18 9.87 18.37
N VAL A 160 12.23 8.60 17.99
CA VAL A 160 13.49 7.93 17.57
C VAL A 160 13.60 7.74 16.06
N LEU A 161 12.49 7.84 15.33
CA LEU A 161 12.46 7.77 13.87
C LEU A 161 13.05 9.07 13.26
N PRO A 162 13.88 8.99 12.20
CA PRO A 162 14.38 10.18 11.52
C PRO A 162 13.24 11.13 11.11
N ALA A 163 13.43 12.43 11.35
CA ALA A 163 12.38 13.44 11.21
C ALA A 163 11.80 13.53 9.79
N ASP A 164 12.63 13.26 8.79
CA ASP A 164 12.30 13.23 7.35
C ASP A 164 11.50 11.99 6.92
N VAL A 165 11.44 10.95 7.74
CA VAL A 165 10.58 9.78 7.47
C VAL A 165 9.15 10.15 7.84
N TYR A 166 8.28 10.21 6.83
CA TYR A 166 6.87 10.49 7.03
C TYR A 166 6.19 9.38 7.85
N MET A 167 5.51 9.79 8.91
CA MET A 167 4.77 8.89 9.79
C MET A 167 3.27 9.12 9.62
N TRP A 168 2.54 8.05 9.31
CA TRP A 168 1.09 8.08 9.17
C TRP A 168 0.38 7.29 10.26
N VAL A 169 -0.88 7.63 10.51
CA VAL A 169 -1.76 6.86 11.38
C VAL A 169 -3.01 6.44 10.58
N ASN A 170 -3.36 5.16 10.66
CA ASN A 170 -4.62 4.64 10.16
C ASN A 170 -5.69 4.74 11.25
N ALA A 171 -6.68 5.61 11.07
CA ALA A 171 -7.81 5.74 11.96
C ALA A 171 -8.54 4.41 12.15
N PHE A 172 -8.78 4.06 13.42
CA PHE A 172 -9.56 2.91 13.80
C PHE A 172 -11.04 3.32 13.83
N LYS A 173 -11.80 2.81 12.86
CA LYS A 173 -13.18 3.24 12.60
C LYS A 173 -14.24 2.17 12.85
N ASP A 174 -13.84 1.04 13.41
CA ASP A 174 -14.76 -0.06 13.73
C ASP A 174 -15.73 0.28 14.88
N HIS A 175 -15.42 1.35 15.64
CA HIS A 175 -16.25 1.84 16.75
C HIS A 175 -16.66 3.30 16.50
N LYS A 176 -17.95 3.60 16.66
CA LYS A 176 -18.46 4.98 16.58
C LYS A 176 -17.89 5.81 17.72
N ASN A 177 -17.55 7.08 17.44
CA ASN A 177 -17.01 8.03 18.41
C ASN A 177 -15.80 7.47 19.16
N TYR A 178 -14.94 6.74 18.46
CA TYR A 178 -13.79 6.08 19.08
C TYR A 178 -12.80 7.09 19.66
N TYR A 179 -12.60 8.25 19.02
CA TYR A 179 -11.62 9.27 19.43
C TYR A 179 -12.27 10.43 20.19
N THR A 180 -11.63 10.89 21.27
CA THR A 180 -11.89 12.20 21.88
C THR A 180 -11.16 13.31 21.13
N ALA A 181 -11.44 14.58 21.45
CA ALA A 181 -10.68 15.71 20.91
C ALA A 181 -9.17 15.59 21.24
N ASP A 182 -8.83 15.21 22.48
CA ASP A 182 -7.44 14.99 22.89
C ASP A 182 -6.77 13.85 22.11
N ASP A 183 -7.51 12.78 21.79
CA ASP A 183 -7.00 11.70 20.95
C ASP A 183 -6.70 12.19 19.52
N ILE A 184 -7.60 12.99 18.93
CA ILE A 184 -7.41 13.58 17.60
C ILE A 184 -6.18 14.52 17.61
N ASP A 185 -6.06 15.39 18.60
CA ASP A 185 -4.93 16.32 18.73
C ASP A 185 -3.61 15.57 18.92
N PHE A 186 -3.62 14.50 19.71
CA PHE A 186 -2.47 13.63 19.89
C PHE A 186 -2.03 12.98 18.58
N LEU A 187 -2.96 12.38 17.84
CA LEU A 187 -2.66 11.70 16.59
C LEU A 187 -2.26 12.68 15.47
N THR A 188 -2.85 13.89 15.45
CA THR A 188 -2.50 14.94 14.49
C THR A 188 -1.07 15.45 14.67
N ARG A 189 -0.55 15.46 15.91
CA ARG A 189 0.88 15.76 16.16
C ARG A 189 1.84 14.68 15.63
N LEU A 190 1.36 13.46 15.41
CA LEU A 190 2.16 12.36 14.86
C LEU A 190 2.04 12.28 13.34
N ASP A 191 0.82 12.43 12.83
CA ASP A 191 0.46 12.47 11.41
C ASP A 191 -0.35 13.75 11.14
N PRO A 192 0.26 14.80 10.55
CA PRO A 192 -0.41 16.07 10.26
C PRO A 192 -1.69 15.93 9.41
N HIS A 193 -1.83 14.82 8.68
CA HIS A 193 -2.99 14.55 7.83
C HIS A 193 -3.94 13.51 8.42
N PHE A 194 -3.80 13.18 9.70
CA PHE A 194 -4.64 12.20 10.40
C PHE A 194 -6.15 12.47 10.25
N ASN A 195 -6.56 13.73 10.38
CA ASN A 195 -7.97 14.13 10.24
C ASN A 195 -8.56 13.72 8.88
N ARG A 196 -7.78 13.79 7.79
CA ARG A 196 -8.23 13.35 6.47
C ARG A 196 -8.45 11.84 6.42
N ASN A 197 -7.69 11.07 7.17
CA ASN A 197 -7.87 9.63 7.25
C ASN A 197 -9.01 9.21 8.19
N ALA A 198 -9.29 9.99 9.23
CA ALA A 198 -10.37 9.74 10.18
C ALA A 198 -11.78 9.94 9.58
N VAL A 199 -11.89 10.60 8.43
CA VAL A 199 -13.17 10.86 7.75
C VAL A 199 -13.66 9.63 6.97
N ASP A 200 -14.99 9.49 6.95
CA ASP A 200 -15.73 8.59 6.06
C ASP A 200 -16.37 9.41 4.93
N TYR A 201 -15.80 9.32 3.72
CA TYR A 201 -16.20 10.14 2.59
C TYR A 201 -17.45 9.58 1.92
N GLN A 202 -18.49 10.41 1.75
CA GLN A 202 -19.68 10.05 0.98
C GLN A 202 -19.32 9.94 -0.50
N SER A 203 -19.23 8.71 -1.01
CA SER A 203 -18.66 8.46 -2.34
C SER A 203 -19.69 8.06 -3.39
N PHE A 204 -20.92 7.71 -3.03
CA PHE A 204 -21.88 7.20 -4.02
C PHE A 204 -22.16 8.24 -5.11
N GLY A 205 -22.03 7.84 -6.38
CA GLY A 205 -22.22 8.72 -7.52
C GLY A 205 -21.06 9.68 -7.80
N ARG A 206 -20.04 9.76 -6.92
CA ARG A 206 -18.89 10.66 -7.08
C ARG A 206 -17.90 10.14 -8.12
N ASP A 207 -17.13 11.06 -8.69
CA ASP A 207 -16.01 10.76 -9.56
C ASP A 207 -14.85 10.10 -8.78
N CYS A 208 -14.20 9.15 -9.42
CA CYS A 208 -13.05 8.43 -8.87
C CYS A 208 -12.23 7.85 -10.02
N LEU A 209 -10.91 7.93 -9.92
CA LEU A 209 -9.96 7.39 -10.90
C LEU A 209 -9.96 5.85 -10.95
N ALA A 210 -10.54 5.21 -9.94
CA ALA A 210 -10.72 3.76 -9.83
C ALA A 210 -11.58 3.18 -10.97
N GLY A 211 -10.93 2.45 -11.86
CA GLY A 211 -11.47 1.84 -13.09
C GLY A 211 -11.16 2.61 -14.37
N GLU A 212 -10.57 3.81 -14.28
CA GLU A 212 -10.16 4.62 -15.42
C GLU A 212 -8.67 4.47 -15.70
N ASP A 213 -7.82 4.92 -14.78
CA ASP A 213 -6.37 4.75 -14.81
C ASP A 213 -5.84 4.07 -13.54
N VAL A 214 -6.68 3.81 -12.54
CA VAL A 214 -6.35 3.04 -11.33
C VAL A 214 -7.08 1.71 -11.34
N PHE A 215 -6.33 0.61 -11.21
CA PHE A 215 -6.87 -0.75 -11.30
C PHE A 215 -6.47 -1.60 -10.10
N TYR A 216 -7.42 -2.38 -9.59
CA TYR A 216 -7.18 -3.36 -8.56
C TYR A 216 -7.15 -4.77 -9.18
N VAL A 217 -5.98 -5.39 -9.21
CA VAL A 217 -5.70 -6.64 -9.90
C VAL A 217 -5.52 -7.76 -8.87
N GLN A 218 -6.31 -8.82 -9.03
CA GLN A 218 -6.12 -10.06 -8.29
C GLN A 218 -5.17 -10.96 -9.07
N GLY A 219 -4.37 -11.79 -8.38
CA GLY A 219 -3.30 -12.57 -9.01
C GLY A 219 -3.75 -13.49 -10.15
N ALA A 220 -5.00 -13.96 -10.13
CA ALA A 220 -5.59 -14.74 -11.21
C ALA A 220 -5.87 -13.92 -12.50
N GLY A 221 -5.74 -12.60 -12.46
CA GLY A 221 -5.97 -11.67 -13.56
C GLY A 221 -7.28 -10.90 -13.47
N GLN A 222 -8.19 -11.26 -12.55
CA GLN A 222 -9.45 -10.53 -12.35
C GLN A 222 -9.18 -9.10 -11.92
N VAL A 223 -9.81 -8.14 -12.61
CA VAL A 223 -9.68 -6.72 -12.32
C VAL A 223 -10.96 -6.20 -11.70
N LYS A 224 -10.80 -5.51 -10.59
CA LYS A 224 -11.84 -4.73 -9.91
C LYS A 224 -11.45 -3.27 -10.05
N ARG A 225 -12.43 -2.39 -9.99
CA ARG A 225 -12.16 -0.94 -9.98
C ARG A 225 -11.46 -0.49 -8.70
N CYS A 226 -11.92 -1.00 -7.56
CA CYS A 226 -11.49 -0.61 -6.23
C CYS A 226 -11.42 -1.87 -5.36
N TYR A 227 -10.62 -1.84 -4.31
CA TYR A 227 -10.50 -2.97 -3.38
C TYR A 227 -11.86 -3.29 -2.70
N LYS A 228 -12.67 -2.27 -2.38
CA LYS A 228 -13.95 -2.42 -1.64
C LYS A 228 -15.12 -2.86 -2.51
N ASP A 229 -15.24 -2.36 -3.73
CA ASP A 229 -16.29 -2.80 -4.68
C ASP A 229 -15.99 -4.23 -5.12
N ARG A 230 -16.91 -5.18 -4.90
CA ARG A 230 -16.72 -6.60 -5.23
C ARG A 230 -16.84 -6.92 -6.72
N SER A 231 -17.29 -5.96 -7.52
CA SER A 231 -17.59 -6.16 -8.93
C SER A 231 -16.32 -6.26 -9.77
N VAL A 232 -16.26 -7.27 -10.62
CA VAL A 232 -15.17 -7.48 -11.59
C VAL A 232 -15.51 -6.71 -12.86
N ILE A 233 -14.57 -5.91 -13.35
CA ILE A 233 -14.70 -5.11 -14.58
C ILE A 233 -14.05 -5.77 -15.80
N GLY A 234 -13.29 -6.86 -15.58
CA GLY A 234 -12.70 -7.69 -16.64
C GLY A 234 -11.46 -8.42 -16.16
N HIS A 235 -10.54 -8.72 -17.08
CA HIS A 235 -9.38 -9.56 -16.84
C HIS A 235 -8.11 -8.97 -17.46
N LEU A 236 -7.09 -8.67 -16.65
CA LEU A 236 -5.88 -7.96 -17.05
C LEU A 236 -5.15 -8.67 -18.20
N TYR A 237 -4.91 -9.97 -18.04
CA TYR A 237 -4.10 -10.75 -19.00
C TYR A 237 -4.84 -11.10 -20.29
N ARG A 238 -6.13 -10.76 -20.42
CA ARG A 238 -6.94 -11.07 -21.61
C ARG A 238 -7.43 -9.80 -22.28
N ASP A 239 -7.93 -8.86 -21.49
CA ASP A 239 -8.62 -7.67 -21.98
C ASP A 239 -7.64 -6.48 -22.12
N GLY A 240 -6.58 -6.43 -21.31
CA GLY A 240 -5.61 -5.32 -21.29
C GLY A 240 -6.17 -4.02 -20.69
N LEU A 241 -5.31 -3.04 -20.40
CA LEU A 241 -5.73 -1.81 -19.71
C LEU A 241 -6.67 -0.95 -20.55
N THR A 242 -6.41 -0.81 -21.85
CA THR A 242 -7.20 0.02 -22.76
C THR A 242 -8.67 -0.42 -22.81
N ALA A 243 -8.95 -1.73 -22.85
CA ALA A 243 -10.33 -2.22 -22.86
C ALA A 243 -11.02 -2.11 -21.49
N LEU A 244 -10.26 -2.15 -20.39
CA LEU A 244 -10.78 -2.06 -19.02
C LEU A 244 -11.07 -0.61 -18.60
N SER A 245 -10.31 0.34 -19.15
CA SER A 245 -10.39 1.77 -18.83
C SER A 245 -11.75 2.35 -19.20
N ALA A 246 -12.47 2.87 -18.20
CA ALA A 246 -13.61 3.74 -18.44
C ALA A 246 -13.95 4.56 -17.18
N LYS A 247 -14.42 5.79 -17.39
CA LYS A 247 -14.98 6.62 -16.32
C LYS A 247 -16.22 5.95 -15.73
N ARG A 248 -16.23 5.76 -14.41
CA ARG A 248 -17.34 5.09 -13.69
C ARG A 248 -17.60 5.78 -12.36
N ALA A 249 -18.83 6.23 -12.14
CA ALA A 249 -19.25 6.77 -10.85
C ALA A 249 -19.06 5.74 -9.73
N CYS A 250 -18.67 6.19 -8.53
CA CYS A 250 -18.47 5.31 -7.38
C CYS A 250 -19.78 4.66 -6.92
N ARG A 251 -19.73 3.34 -6.64
CA ARG A 251 -20.87 2.52 -6.21
C ARG A 251 -20.92 2.33 -4.69
N MET A 252 -19.87 2.71 -3.99
CA MET A 252 -19.80 2.61 -2.54
C MET A 252 -20.49 3.82 -1.93
N SER A 253 -21.32 3.61 -0.90
CA SER A 253 -21.88 4.70 -0.09
C SER A 253 -20.77 5.51 0.59
N ILE A 254 -19.80 4.80 1.18
CA ILE A 254 -18.70 5.37 1.94
C ILE A 254 -17.35 4.84 1.43
N CYS A 255 -16.42 5.77 1.18
CA CYS A 255 -15.01 5.52 0.98
C CYS A 255 -14.23 5.88 2.25
N ASP A 256 -13.62 4.89 2.89
CA ASP A 256 -13.05 4.96 4.24
C ASP A 256 -11.59 4.51 4.31
N CYS A 257 -10.99 4.12 3.20
CA CYS A 257 -9.65 3.55 3.17
C CYS A 257 -8.75 4.37 2.26
N TYR A 258 -7.51 4.59 2.71
CA TYR A 258 -6.52 5.40 1.99
C TYR A 258 -6.38 4.97 0.54
N ILE A 259 -6.13 3.69 0.27
CA ILE A 259 -5.97 3.18 -1.11
C ILE A 259 -7.22 3.29 -1.98
N GLY A 260 -8.36 3.71 -1.41
CA GLY A 260 -9.57 4.08 -2.13
C GLY A 260 -9.69 5.59 -2.31
N TYR A 261 -9.77 6.34 -1.21
CA TYR A 261 -10.13 7.77 -1.27
C TYR A 261 -9.04 8.63 -1.89
N ILE A 262 -7.79 8.18 -1.92
CA ILE A 262 -6.69 8.94 -2.55
C ILE A 262 -6.88 9.14 -4.05
N HIS A 263 -7.80 8.37 -4.65
CA HIS A 263 -8.17 8.42 -6.05
C HIS A 263 -9.48 9.19 -6.29
N MET A 264 -10.02 9.85 -5.28
CA MET A 264 -11.16 10.78 -5.42
C MET A 264 -10.61 12.18 -5.77
N PRO A 265 -10.88 12.70 -6.99
CA PRO A 265 -10.29 13.97 -7.42
C PRO A 265 -10.64 15.16 -6.53
N GLU A 266 -11.85 15.18 -5.97
CA GLU A 266 -12.35 16.25 -5.09
C GLU A 266 -11.56 16.41 -3.78
N LEU A 267 -10.76 15.42 -3.39
CA LEU A 267 -9.94 15.49 -2.17
C LEU A 267 -8.57 16.11 -2.40
N GLU A 268 -8.16 16.29 -3.67
CA GLU A 268 -6.91 16.95 -4.09
C GLU A 268 -5.66 16.43 -3.37
N LEU A 269 -5.64 15.13 -3.02
CA LEU A 269 -4.55 14.55 -2.20
C LEU A 269 -3.20 14.48 -2.92
N GLN A 270 -3.20 14.68 -4.24
CA GLN A 270 -1.98 14.92 -5.00
C GLN A 270 -1.22 16.19 -4.55
N ASN A 271 -1.92 17.19 -4.00
CA ASN A 271 -1.28 18.40 -3.46
C ASN A 271 -0.48 18.13 -2.17
N ILE A 272 -0.77 17.01 -1.49
CA ILE A 272 -0.12 16.61 -0.24
C ILE A 272 1.00 15.61 -0.51
N TYR A 273 0.68 14.55 -1.26
CA TYR A 273 1.60 13.43 -1.46
C TYR A 273 2.38 13.49 -2.78
N GLY A 274 1.94 14.30 -3.73
CA GLY A 274 2.53 14.40 -5.06
C GLY A 274 2.72 13.02 -5.71
N SER A 275 3.88 12.85 -6.36
CA SER A 275 4.25 11.57 -6.99
C SER A 275 4.44 10.40 -6.02
N GLN A 276 4.33 10.62 -4.71
CA GLN A 276 4.50 9.61 -3.66
C GLN A 276 3.18 9.19 -3.00
N LEU A 277 2.04 9.49 -3.65
CA LEU A 277 0.70 9.13 -3.21
C LEU A 277 0.53 7.63 -2.96
N LEU A 278 1.18 6.77 -3.76
CA LEU A 278 1.06 5.32 -3.63
C LEU A 278 1.67 4.79 -2.32
N GLU A 279 2.88 5.23 -1.98
CA GLU A 279 3.63 4.84 -0.80
C GLU A 279 3.29 5.68 0.45
N ARG A 280 2.34 6.61 0.33
CA ARG A 280 1.86 7.50 1.40
C ARG A 280 3.02 8.22 2.08
N ILE A 281 3.79 8.97 1.29
CA ILE A 281 4.82 9.89 1.80
C ILE A 281 4.35 11.30 1.45
N ALA A 282 4.04 12.11 2.46
CA ALA A 282 3.72 13.52 2.24
C ALA A 282 5.00 14.28 1.87
N GLY A 283 4.89 15.27 0.98
CA GLY A 283 5.96 16.23 0.79
C GLY A 283 6.14 17.10 2.03
N ASP A 284 7.35 17.63 2.25
CA ASP A 284 7.51 18.71 3.21
C ASP A 284 6.63 19.89 2.75
N GLU A 285 5.63 20.27 3.54
CA GLU A 285 5.01 21.59 3.45
C GLU A 285 6.11 22.60 3.84
N ARG A 286 6.91 23.03 2.86
CA ARG A 286 7.79 24.20 2.97
C ARG A 286 7.11 25.40 2.36
#